data_AF-A0A1M5GLZ5-F1
#
_entry.id   AF-A0A1M5GLZ5-F1
#
_cell.length_a   1.000
_cell.length_b   1.000
_cell.length_c   1.000
_cell.angle_alpha   90.00
_cell.angle_beta   90.00
_cell.angle_gamma   90.00
#
_symmetry.space_group_name_H-M   'P 1'
#
loop_
_entity.id
_entity.type
_entity.pdbx_description
1 polymer ?
#
loop_
_entity_poly.entity_id
_entity_poly.type
_entity_poly.pdbx_seq_one_letter_code
_entity_poly.pdbx_strand_id
1 'polypeptide(L)'
;MKKEVIYQNKALITFTLSGYHTAVSIIQKEVDALKDTGLKINDDILLDLMFNSGLHTKELAERQINEEAGKFALTAMKSQFLEQMQPLLSQIETAQSNVKAAMHVSGHSHSATLNADHFIIKDLRVSLVDDLEHIITDAHTNYADTPDKIEVLKRAKRLKQEIEDFEAFLRSRGDVLHPVGGVSIWGGALYAGDILLVNTKGGKCNIAIQPHVIDMLYSKQPHDN
;
A
#
# COMPACT_ATOMS: atom_id res chain seq x y z
N MET A 1 -13.98 17.34 14.51
CA MET A 1 -12.74 18.15 14.58
C MET A 1 -12.10 18.16 13.20
N LYS A 2 -11.55 19.27 12.71
CA LYS A 2 -10.97 19.34 11.35
C LYS A 2 -9.61 18.62 11.34
N LYS A 3 -9.43 17.60 10.49
CA LYS A 3 -8.13 16.93 10.29
C LYS A 3 -7.20 17.85 9.50
N GLU A 4 -5.97 18.04 9.97
CA GLU A 4 -4.93 18.75 9.22
C GLU A 4 -3.92 17.75 8.64
N VAL A 5 -3.65 17.83 7.33
CA VAL A 5 -2.68 16.94 6.66
C VAL A 5 -1.25 17.34 7.06
N ILE A 6 -0.49 16.39 7.60
CA ILE A 6 0.94 16.54 7.92
C ILE A 6 1.78 16.14 6.71
N TYR A 7 1.49 14.97 6.13
CA TYR A 7 2.23 14.39 5.03
C TYR A 7 1.35 13.43 4.24
N GLN A 8 1.55 13.38 2.92
CA GLN A 8 0.85 12.48 2.02
C GLN A 8 1.87 11.82 1.09
N ASN A 9 1.94 10.48 1.09
CA ASN A 9 2.83 9.75 0.19
C ASN A 9 2.23 9.63 -1.22
N LYS A 10 2.28 10.72 -1.98
CA LYS A 10 1.68 10.78 -3.32
C LYS A 10 2.21 9.72 -4.28
N ALA A 11 3.50 9.37 -4.19
CA ALA A 11 4.09 8.36 -5.07
C ALA A 11 3.50 6.97 -4.80
N LEU A 12 3.38 6.58 -3.52
CA LEU A 12 2.79 5.30 -3.15
C LEU A 12 1.29 5.25 -3.45
N ILE A 13 0.55 6.35 -3.21
CA ILE A 13 -0.89 6.45 -3.56
C ILE A 13 -1.09 6.19 -5.05
N THR A 14 -0.37 6.92 -5.91
CA THR A 14 -0.47 6.76 -7.37
C THR A 14 -0.08 5.34 -7.80
N PHE A 15 0.98 4.78 -7.22
CA PHE A 15 1.42 3.42 -7.50
C PHE A 15 0.34 2.38 -7.15
N THR A 16 -0.22 2.48 -5.94
CA THR A 16 -1.26 1.56 -5.45
C THR A 16 -2.54 1.67 -6.27
N LEU A 17 -3.00 2.89 -6.60
CA LEU A 17 -4.19 3.11 -7.43
C LEU A 17 -4.01 2.55 -8.85
N SER A 18 -2.85 2.79 -9.47
CA SER A 18 -2.51 2.19 -10.76
C SER A 18 -2.49 0.66 -10.68
N GLY A 19 -2.05 0.11 -9.54
CA GLY A 19 -2.10 -1.31 -9.22
C GLY A 19 -3.53 -1.87 -9.28
N TYR A 20 -4.47 -1.26 -8.57
CA TYR A 20 -5.89 -1.66 -8.60
C TYR A 20 -6.47 -1.63 -10.02
N HIS A 21 -6.26 -0.54 -10.78
CA HIS A 21 -6.78 -0.46 -12.15
C HIS A 21 -6.17 -1.51 -13.10
N THR A 22 -4.90 -1.82 -12.93
CA THR A 22 -4.22 -2.88 -13.69
C THR A 22 -4.79 -4.25 -13.31
N ALA A 23 -4.96 -4.50 -12.02
CA ALA A 23 -5.52 -5.75 -11.51
C ALA A 23 -6.94 -5.98 -12.06
N VAL A 24 -7.82 -4.96 -12.05
CA VAL A 24 -9.16 -5.07 -12.67
C VAL A 24 -9.09 -5.57 -14.10
N SER A 25 -8.17 -5.02 -14.90
CA SER A 25 -8.03 -5.41 -16.31
C SER A 25 -7.53 -6.84 -16.48
N ILE A 26 -6.66 -7.32 -15.59
CA ILE A 26 -6.16 -8.70 -15.61
C ILE A 26 -7.26 -9.66 -15.16
N ILE A 27 -7.90 -9.38 -14.02
CA ILE A 27 -8.98 -10.21 -13.48
C ILE A 27 -10.13 -10.30 -14.47
N GLN A 28 -10.53 -9.19 -15.10
CA GLN A 28 -11.60 -9.20 -16.10
C GLN A 28 -11.29 -10.14 -17.28
N LYS A 29 -10.03 -10.21 -17.74
CA LYS A 29 -9.63 -11.15 -18.79
C LYS A 29 -9.82 -12.61 -18.36
N GLU A 30 -9.50 -12.93 -17.11
CA GLU A 30 -9.69 -14.27 -16.58
C GLU A 30 -11.18 -14.61 -16.43
N VAL A 31 -12.00 -13.66 -15.97
CA VAL A 31 -13.47 -13.81 -15.90
C VAL A 31 -14.06 -14.04 -17.30
N ASP A 32 -13.63 -13.27 -18.30
CA ASP A 32 -14.08 -13.41 -19.69
C ASP A 32 -13.64 -14.77 -20.29
N ALA A 33 -12.39 -15.18 -20.05
CA ALA A 33 -11.88 -16.48 -20.51
C ALA A 33 -12.69 -17.64 -19.92
N LEU A 34 -13.06 -17.55 -18.64
CA LEU A 34 -13.89 -18.55 -17.96
C LEU A 34 -15.33 -18.56 -18.49
N LYS A 35 -15.89 -17.41 -18.86
CA LYS A 35 -17.21 -17.31 -19.48
C LYS A 35 -17.28 -17.99 -20.84
N ASP A 36 -16.24 -17.85 -21.65
CA ASP A 36 -16.19 -18.40 -23.02
C ASP A 36 -16.12 -19.94 -23.05
N THR A 37 -15.89 -20.58 -21.90
CA THR A 37 -15.86 -22.05 -21.77
C THR A 37 -17.23 -22.71 -21.85
N GLY A 38 -18.32 -21.93 -21.76
CA GLY A 38 -19.69 -22.43 -21.91
C GLY A 38 -20.30 -23.05 -20.66
N LEU A 39 -19.56 -23.16 -19.54
CA LEU A 39 -20.17 -23.46 -18.24
C LEU A 39 -20.85 -22.21 -17.68
N LYS A 40 -22.02 -22.39 -17.08
CA LYS A 40 -22.61 -21.38 -16.18
C LYS A 40 -21.82 -21.34 -14.88
N ILE A 41 -20.63 -20.76 -14.92
CA ILE A 41 -19.90 -20.40 -13.70
C ILE A 41 -20.75 -19.34 -13.01
N ASN A 42 -21.20 -19.65 -11.79
CA ASN A 42 -22.00 -18.72 -11.00
C ASN A 42 -21.10 -17.64 -10.37
N ASP A 43 -21.72 -16.58 -9.89
CA ASP A 43 -20.98 -15.47 -9.25
C ASP A 43 -20.17 -15.96 -8.04
N ASP A 44 -20.60 -17.03 -7.35
CA ASP A 44 -19.89 -17.59 -6.20
C ASP A 44 -18.49 -18.13 -6.55
N ILE A 45 -18.33 -18.82 -7.69
CA ILE A 45 -17.01 -19.30 -8.13
C ILE A 45 -16.11 -18.12 -8.51
N LEU A 46 -16.67 -17.07 -9.13
CA LEU A 46 -15.90 -15.88 -9.51
C LEU A 46 -15.47 -15.07 -8.29
N LEU A 47 -16.33 -14.97 -7.27
CA LEU A 47 -15.98 -14.40 -5.98
C LEU A 47 -14.90 -15.25 -5.30
N ASP A 48 -15.03 -16.57 -5.26
CA ASP A 48 -14.03 -17.44 -4.64
C ASP A 48 -12.65 -17.31 -5.31
N LEU A 49 -12.64 -17.13 -6.64
CA LEU A 49 -11.43 -16.90 -7.43
C LEU A 49 -10.66 -15.64 -6.99
N MET A 50 -11.37 -14.65 -6.44
CA MET A 50 -10.80 -13.40 -5.90
C MET A 50 -10.43 -13.47 -4.41
N PHE A 51 -11.30 -14.08 -3.60
CA PHE A 51 -11.30 -13.90 -2.15
C PHE A 51 -10.63 -15.04 -1.38
N ASN A 52 -10.35 -16.19 -2.02
CA ASN A 52 -9.82 -17.36 -1.32
C ASN A 52 -8.47 -17.87 -1.83
N SER A 53 -7.82 -18.68 -1.00
CA SER A 53 -6.49 -19.26 -1.21
C SER A 53 -6.43 -20.31 -2.34
N GLY A 54 -7.48 -20.46 -3.14
CA GLY A 54 -7.50 -21.24 -4.38
C GLY A 54 -7.87 -22.71 -4.27
N LEU A 55 -7.67 -23.33 -3.11
CA LEU A 55 -8.16 -24.71 -2.90
C LEU A 55 -9.69 -24.81 -3.06
N HIS A 56 -10.41 -23.78 -2.60
CA HIS A 56 -11.87 -23.77 -2.62
C HIS A 56 -12.45 -23.62 -4.04
N THR A 57 -11.79 -22.89 -4.94
CA THR A 57 -12.38 -22.55 -6.25
C THR A 57 -12.49 -23.78 -7.12
N LYS A 58 -11.44 -24.62 -7.12
CA LYS A 58 -11.44 -25.91 -7.82
C LYS A 58 -12.47 -26.86 -7.23
N GLU A 59 -12.55 -26.97 -5.91
CA GLU A 59 -13.52 -27.84 -5.24
C GLU A 59 -14.97 -27.44 -5.55
N LEU A 60 -15.26 -26.13 -5.59
CA LEU A 60 -16.59 -25.62 -5.95
C LEU A 60 -16.93 -25.94 -7.42
N ALA A 61 -15.97 -25.74 -8.32
CA ALA A 61 -16.13 -26.07 -9.73
C ALA A 61 -16.33 -27.59 -9.93
N GLU A 62 -15.54 -28.42 -9.24
CA GLU A 62 -15.68 -29.88 -9.25
C GLU A 62 -17.04 -30.33 -8.72
N ARG A 63 -17.55 -29.72 -7.64
CA ARG A 63 -18.90 -30.01 -7.13
C ARG A 63 -19.96 -29.68 -8.17
N GLN A 64 -19.91 -28.49 -8.76
CA GLN A 64 -20.89 -28.07 -9.77
C GLN A 64 -20.86 -28.99 -11.00
N ILE A 65 -19.66 -29.33 -11.49
CA ILE A 65 -19.47 -30.27 -12.59
C ILE A 65 -20.06 -31.63 -12.23
N ASN A 66 -19.82 -32.14 -11.03
CA ASN A 66 -20.34 -33.43 -10.59
C ASN A 66 -21.88 -33.43 -10.42
N GLU A 67 -22.46 -32.33 -9.94
CA GLU A 67 -23.92 -32.15 -9.85
C GLU A 67 -24.56 -32.12 -11.25
N GLU A 68 -23.97 -31.39 -12.19
CA GLU A 68 -24.39 -31.37 -13.60
C GLU A 68 -24.29 -32.78 -14.22
N ALA A 69 -23.17 -33.47 -13.95
CA ALA A 69 -22.92 -34.82 -14.41
C ALA A 69 -23.93 -35.84 -13.83
N GLY A 70 -24.43 -35.59 -12.61
CA GLY A 70 -25.46 -36.39 -11.95
C GLY A 70 -26.83 -36.36 -12.64
N LYS A 71 -27.07 -35.37 -13.52
CA LYS A 71 -28.30 -35.27 -14.32
C LYS A 71 -28.34 -36.25 -15.50
N PHE A 72 -27.20 -36.84 -15.89
CA PHE A 72 -27.16 -37.84 -16.95
C PHE A 72 -27.57 -39.21 -16.41
N ALA A 73 -28.60 -39.81 -17.02
CA ALA A 73 -29.10 -41.12 -16.64
C ALA A 73 -28.15 -42.29 -16.99
N LEU A 74 -27.24 -42.09 -17.95
CA LEU A 74 -26.33 -43.11 -18.45
C LEU A 74 -24.89 -42.87 -17.98
N THR A 75 -24.27 -43.92 -17.44
CA THR A 75 -22.87 -43.87 -16.95
C THR A 75 -21.88 -43.44 -18.03
N ALA A 76 -22.03 -43.91 -19.28
CA ALA A 76 -21.14 -43.53 -20.37
C ALA A 76 -21.20 -42.02 -20.71
N MET A 77 -22.41 -41.43 -20.67
CA MET A 77 -22.58 -39.98 -20.88
C MET A 77 -21.98 -39.17 -19.73
N LYS A 78 -22.14 -39.67 -18.49
CA LYS A 78 -21.51 -39.07 -17.31
C LYS A 78 -19.99 -39.06 -17.43
N SER A 79 -19.37 -40.20 -17.78
CA SER A 79 -17.92 -40.30 -17.94
C SER A 79 -17.41 -39.38 -19.06
N GLN A 80 -18.08 -39.36 -20.20
CA GLN A 80 -17.71 -38.51 -21.34
C GLN A 80 -17.81 -37.02 -20.98
N PHE A 81 -18.85 -36.60 -20.24
CA PHE A 81 -18.99 -35.25 -19.75
C PHE A 81 -17.84 -34.87 -18.79
N LEU A 82 -17.54 -35.72 -17.82
CA LEU A 82 -16.45 -35.46 -16.86
C LEU A 82 -15.08 -35.34 -17.54
N GLU A 83 -14.79 -36.19 -18.53
CA GLU A 83 -13.56 -36.08 -19.34
C GLU A 83 -13.50 -34.76 -20.11
N GLN A 84 -14.61 -34.30 -20.68
CA GLN A 84 -14.68 -33.01 -21.38
C GLN A 84 -14.48 -31.82 -20.45
N MET A 85 -14.78 -31.97 -19.15
CA MET A 85 -14.65 -30.90 -18.16
C MET A 85 -13.26 -30.81 -17.49
N GLN A 86 -12.38 -31.80 -17.67
CA GLN A 86 -11.01 -31.75 -17.10
C GLN A 86 -10.18 -30.54 -17.56
N PRO A 87 -10.18 -30.15 -18.85
CA PRO A 87 -9.49 -28.94 -19.31
C PRO A 87 -9.98 -27.66 -18.61
N LEU A 88 -11.27 -27.59 -18.27
CA LEU A 88 -11.86 -26.44 -17.57
C LEU A 88 -11.27 -26.28 -16.16
N LEU A 89 -11.15 -27.38 -15.42
CA LEU A 89 -10.58 -27.35 -14.07
C LEU A 89 -9.15 -26.80 -14.08
N SER A 90 -8.36 -27.18 -15.09
CA SER A 90 -7.01 -26.64 -15.28
C SER A 90 -7.01 -25.14 -15.65
N GLN A 91 -7.99 -24.68 -16.43
CA GLN A 91 -8.15 -23.25 -16.73
C GLN A 91 -8.53 -22.44 -15.49
N ILE A 92 -9.37 -22.98 -14.60
CA ILE A 92 -9.71 -22.33 -13.32
C ILE A 92 -8.48 -22.19 -12.44
N GLU A 93 -7.64 -23.23 -12.33
CA GLU A 93 -6.37 -23.15 -11.59
C GLU A 93 -5.43 -22.09 -12.18
N THR A 94 -5.36 -22.00 -13.51
CA THR A 94 -4.54 -21.00 -14.21
C THR A 94 -5.05 -19.58 -13.95
N ALA A 95 -6.35 -19.36 -14.11
CA ALA A 95 -7.00 -18.08 -13.84
C ALA A 95 -6.75 -17.60 -12.41
N GLN A 96 -6.88 -18.52 -11.45
CA GLN A 96 -6.65 -18.24 -10.04
C GLN A 96 -5.17 -17.91 -9.73
N SER A 97 -4.21 -18.55 -10.42
CA SER A 97 -2.80 -18.19 -10.33
C SER A 97 -2.54 -16.77 -10.88
N ASN A 98 -3.15 -16.44 -12.02
CA ASN A 98 -3.02 -15.13 -12.65
C ASN A 98 -3.65 -14.02 -11.81
N VAL A 99 -4.83 -14.27 -11.21
CA VAL A 99 -5.47 -13.33 -10.29
C VAL A 99 -4.62 -13.11 -9.04
N LYS A 100 -4.08 -14.17 -8.42
CA LYS A 100 -3.14 -14.01 -7.30
C LYS A 100 -1.92 -13.16 -7.68
N ALA A 101 -1.34 -13.39 -8.84
CA ALA A 101 -0.23 -12.57 -9.32
C ALA A 101 -0.64 -11.10 -9.53
N ALA A 102 -1.84 -10.85 -10.06
CA ALA A 102 -2.37 -9.50 -10.25
C ALA A 102 -2.60 -8.73 -8.93
N MET A 103 -2.87 -9.45 -7.84
CA MET A 103 -3.05 -8.89 -6.49
C MET A 103 -1.72 -8.46 -5.82
N HIS A 104 -0.58 -8.81 -6.41
CA HIS A 104 0.74 -8.40 -5.94
C HIS A 104 1.43 -7.50 -6.96
N VAL A 105 1.49 -6.20 -6.68
CA VAL A 105 2.08 -5.21 -7.58
C VAL A 105 3.45 -4.80 -7.08
N SER A 106 4.45 -4.93 -7.94
CA SER A 106 5.85 -4.60 -7.62
C SER A 106 6.41 -3.58 -8.61
N GLY A 107 7.05 -2.54 -8.09
CA GLY A 107 7.73 -1.50 -8.84
C GLY A 107 9.15 -1.27 -8.31
N HIS A 108 9.90 -0.38 -8.97
CA HIS A 108 11.33 -0.14 -8.67
C HIS A 108 11.64 0.26 -7.21
N SER A 109 10.66 0.83 -6.50
CA SER A 109 10.85 1.32 -5.12
C SER A 109 9.67 1.02 -4.19
N HIS A 110 8.64 0.34 -4.69
CA HIS A 110 7.40 0.09 -3.97
C HIS A 110 6.90 -1.33 -4.27
N SER A 111 6.41 -2.03 -3.26
CA SER A 111 5.60 -3.23 -3.42
C SER A 111 4.31 -3.05 -2.63
N ALA A 112 3.21 -3.53 -3.18
CA ALA A 112 1.90 -3.47 -2.54
C ALA A 112 1.15 -4.77 -2.78
N THR A 113 0.56 -5.31 -1.71
CA THR A 113 -0.47 -6.33 -1.80
C THR A 113 -1.81 -5.62 -1.80
N LEU A 114 -2.60 -5.83 -2.85
CA LEU A 114 -3.93 -5.25 -2.98
C LEU A 114 -4.91 -5.98 -2.07
N ASN A 115 -5.85 -5.26 -1.48
CA ASN A 115 -6.92 -5.86 -0.70
C ASN A 115 -8.06 -6.29 -1.63
N ALA A 116 -8.44 -7.56 -1.55
CA ALA A 116 -9.54 -8.14 -2.33
C ALA A 116 -10.87 -7.42 -2.03
N ASP A 117 -11.08 -6.93 -0.80
CA ASP A 117 -12.32 -6.25 -0.37
C ASP A 117 -12.66 -4.99 -1.17
N HIS A 118 -11.69 -4.47 -1.92
CA HIS A 118 -11.87 -3.29 -2.77
C HIS A 118 -12.32 -3.62 -4.19
N PHE A 119 -12.46 -4.90 -4.52
CA PHE A 119 -12.99 -5.38 -5.79
C PHE A 119 -14.45 -5.83 -5.63
N ILE A 120 -15.25 -5.53 -6.64
CA ILE A 120 -16.64 -5.95 -6.75
C ILE A 120 -16.77 -6.79 -8.01
N ILE A 121 -17.24 -8.03 -7.86
CA ILE A 121 -17.67 -8.87 -8.99
C ILE A 121 -19.19 -8.92 -8.98
N LYS A 122 -19.79 -8.43 -10.05
CA LYS A 122 -21.24 -8.50 -10.26
C LYS A 122 -21.55 -8.56 -11.74
N ASP A 123 -22.52 -9.38 -12.12
CA ASP A 123 -22.94 -9.54 -13.51
C ASP A 123 -21.75 -9.85 -14.44
N LEU A 124 -20.81 -10.68 -13.96
CA LEU A 124 -19.56 -11.05 -14.65
C LEU A 124 -18.63 -9.86 -14.96
N ARG A 125 -18.77 -8.75 -14.24
CA ARG A 125 -17.91 -7.58 -14.37
C ARG A 125 -17.13 -7.33 -13.10
N VAL A 126 -15.85 -7.05 -13.27
CA VAL A 126 -14.96 -6.65 -12.19
C VAL A 126 -14.88 -5.13 -12.15
N SER A 127 -15.14 -4.58 -10.98
CA SER A 127 -15.08 -3.15 -10.70
C SER A 127 -14.43 -2.91 -9.34
N LEU A 128 -14.15 -1.64 -9.04
CA LEU A 128 -13.61 -1.22 -7.76
C LEU A 128 -14.71 -0.54 -6.94
N VAL A 129 -14.56 -0.54 -5.63
CA VAL A 129 -15.43 0.26 -4.74
C VAL A 129 -15.34 1.75 -5.09
N ASP A 130 -16.47 2.46 -5.06
CA ASP A 130 -16.56 3.86 -5.52
C ASP A 130 -15.59 4.81 -4.78
N ASP A 131 -15.36 4.59 -3.49
CA ASP A 131 -14.51 5.43 -2.63
C ASP A 131 -13.04 4.99 -2.57
N LEU A 132 -12.57 4.13 -3.48
CA LEU A 132 -11.21 3.57 -3.43
C LEU A 132 -10.13 4.63 -3.32
N GLU A 133 -10.22 5.70 -4.13
CA GLU A 133 -9.21 6.78 -4.11
C GLU A 133 -9.11 7.43 -2.73
N HIS A 134 -10.26 7.68 -2.09
CA HIS A 134 -10.30 8.22 -0.74
C HIS A 134 -9.72 7.24 0.28
N ILE A 135 -10.08 5.96 0.20
CA ILE A 135 -9.57 4.91 1.11
C ILE A 135 -8.05 4.80 1.03
N ILE A 136 -7.49 4.69 -0.17
CA ILE A 136 -6.04 4.58 -0.39
C ILE A 136 -5.33 5.88 -0.01
N THR A 137 -5.93 7.03 -0.32
CA THR A 137 -5.37 8.32 0.08
C THR A 137 -5.29 8.43 1.60
N ASP A 138 -6.36 8.10 2.32
CA ASP A 138 -6.40 8.17 3.77
C ASP A 138 -5.41 7.19 4.42
N ALA A 139 -5.29 5.97 3.89
CA ALA A 139 -4.34 4.97 4.38
C ALA A 139 -2.87 5.40 4.25
N HIS A 140 -2.58 6.32 3.33
CA HIS A 140 -1.23 6.82 3.05
C HIS A 140 -1.06 8.32 3.35
N THR A 141 -1.97 8.88 4.15
CA THR A 141 -1.91 10.27 4.61
C THR A 141 -1.81 10.33 6.13
N ASN A 142 -0.82 11.05 6.62
CA ASN A 142 -0.65 11.33 8.04
C ASN A 142 -1.42 12.60 8.40
N TYR A 143 -2.35 12.47 9.34
CA TYR A 143 -3.19 13.56 9.83
C TYR A 143 -2.82 13.97 11.27
N ALA A 144 -2.88 15.27 11.53
CA ALA A 144 -3.06 15.81 12.88
C ALA A 144 -4.58 15.83 13.17
N ASP A 145 -5.05 14.77 13.81
CA ASP A 145 -6.47 14.49 14.06
C ASP A 145 -6.84 14.49 15.56
N THR A 146 -5.87 14.69 16.44
CA THR A 146 -6.06 14.87 17.89
C THR A 146 -5.53 16.23 18.36
N PRO A 147 -6.03 16.78 19.48
CA PRO A 147 -5.52 18.03 20.05
C PRO A 147 -4.00 18.00 20.27
N ASP A 148 -3.48 16.89 20.78
CA ASP A 148 -2.06 16.71 21.04
C ASP A 148 -1.24 16.73 19.74
N LYS A 149 -1.68 16.03 18.69
CA LYS A 149 -1.02 16.05 17.38
C LYS A 149 -1.02 17.45 16.76
N ILE A 150 -2.10 18.22 16.94
CA ILE A 150 -2.18 19.61 16.48
C ILE A 150 -1.19 20.49 17.24
N GLU A 151 -1.03 20.30 18.54
CA GLU A 151 -0.06 21.05 19.33
C GLU A 151 1.38 20.72 18.91
N VAL A 152 1.70 19.43 18.74
CA VAL A 152 3.00 18.97 18.24
C VAL A 152 3.30 19.57 16.87
N LEU A 153 2.31 19.58 15.95
CA LEU A 153 2.46 20.17 14.63
C LEU A 153 2.76 21.68 14.70
N LYS A 154 2.08 22.42 15.58
CA LYS A 154 2.34 23.85 15.81
C LYS A 154 3.76 24.10 16.31
N ARG A 155 4.22 23.29 17.29
CA ARG A 155 5.60 23.39 17.81
C ARG A 155 6.63 23.10 16.74
N ALA A 156 6.42 22.07 15.91
CA ALA A 156 7.30 21.73 14.79
C ALA A 156 7.39 22.86 13.75
N LYS A 157 6.25 23.47 13.38
CA LYS A 157 6.23 24.62 12.45
C LYS A 157 7.01 25.82 13.00
N ARG A 158 6.88 26.10 14.31
CA ARG A 158 7.62 27.17 14.97
C ARG A 158 9.13 26.92 14.96
N LEU A 159 9.56 25.71 15.33
CA LEU A 159 10.97 25.34 15.31
C LEU A 159 11.58 25.47 13.91
N LYS A 160 10.83 25.05 12.87
CA LYS A 160 11.25 25.23 11.48
C LYS A 160 11.49 26.71 11.14
N GLN A 161 10.57 27.60 11.53
CA GLN A 161 10.74 29.04 11.30
C GLN A 161 11.97 29.58 12.04
N GLU A 162 12.18 29.21 13.30
CA GLU A 162 13.34 29.64 14.09
C GLU A 162 14.67 29.18 13.44
N ILE A 163 14.68 27.99 12.84
CA ILE A 163 15.81 27.48 12.05
C ILE A 163 16.01 28.32 10.77
N GLU A 164 14.95 28.58 10.00
CA GLU A 164 15.03 29.39 8.77
C GLU A 164 15.49 30.83 9.04
N ASP A 165 15.01 31.43 10.14
CA ASP A 165 15.44 32.77 10.59
C ASP A 165 16.91 32.78 10.99
N PHE A 166 17.37 31.73 11.66
CA PHE A 166 18.78 31.56 12.03
C PHE A 166 19.67 31.39 10.80
N GLU A 167 19.26 30.58 9.82
CA GLU A 167 19.98 30.45 8.55
C GLU A 167 20.04 31.78 7.79
N ALA A 168 18.94 32.54 7.74
CA ALA A 168 18.91 33.86 7.12
C ALA A 168 19.85 34.83 7.83
N PHE A 169 19.88 34.81 9.16
CA PHE A 169 20.81 35.59 9.97
C PHE A 169 22.28 35.27 9.62
N LEU A 170 22.65 33.98 9.56
CA LEU A 170 24.00 33.54 9.19
C LEU A 170 24.41 33.99 7.78
N ARG A 171 23.50 33.85 6.79
CA ARG A 171 23.75 34.31 5.41
C ARG A 171 23.93 35.83 5.32
N SER A 172 23.14 36.60 6.08
CA SER A 172 23.16 38.07 6.05
C SER A 172 24.42 38.69 6.67
N ARG A 173 25.09 37.98 7.59
CA ARG A 173 26.27 38.47 8.31
C ARG A 173 27.58 37.78 7.94
N GLY A 174 27.54 36.82 7.02
CA GLY A 174 28.69 36.06 6.54
C GLY A 174 29.23 35.11 7.60
N ASP A 175 28.63 33.91 7.72
CA ASP A 175 29.14 32.74 8.48
C ASP A 175 29.97 33.09 9.74
N VAL A 176 29.36 33.82 10.68
CA VAL A 176 30.02 34.31 11.91
C VAL A 176 29.97 33.28 13.06
N LEU A 177 29.82 31.99 12.74
CA LEU A 177 29.88 30.94 13.75
C LEU A 177 31.33 30.69 14.16
N HIS A 178 31.69 31.20 15.33
CA HIS A 178 32.96 30.86 15.98
C HIS A 178 32.71 29.75 17.02
N PRO A 179 33.51 28.68 17.02
CA PRO A 179 33.41 27.66 18.06
C PRO A 179 33.69 28.28 19.43
N VAL A 180 32.76 28.11 20.37
CA VAL A 180 32.97 28.53 21.76
C VAL A 180 33.77 27.43 22.46
N GLY A 181 35.07 27.65 22.60
CA GLY A 181 35.98 26.80 23.38
C GLY A 181 36.89 25.90 22.53
N GLY A 182 38.10 26.39 22.25
CA GLY A 182 39.37 25.64 22.31
C GLY A 182 39.56 24.31 21.56
N VAL A 183 38.62 23.85 20.72
CA VAL A 183 38.79 22.63 19.92
C VAL A 183 38.70 23.00 18.44
N SER A 184 39.85 22.99 17.77
CA SER A 184 39.93 23.14 16.33
C SER A 184 39.43 21.86 15.66
N ILE A 185 38.20 21.89 15.13
CA ILE A 185 37.69 20.82 14.28
C ILE A 185 37.82 21.29 12.83
N TRP A 186 38.75 20.69 12.09
CA TRP A 186 38.82 20.86 10.63
C TRP A 186 37.64 20.13 10.00
N GLY A 187 36.64 20.89 9.55
CA GLY A 187 35.32 20.39 9.14
C GLY A 187 34.32 20.50 10.29
N GLY A 188 33.75 21.69 10.48
CA GLY A 188 33.02 22.04 11.69
C GLY A 188 31.63 21.40 11.78
N ALA A 189 31.39 20.70 12.89
CA ALA A 189 30.05 20.41 13.37
C ALA A 189 29.83 21.14 14.71
N LEU A 190 28.68 21.80 14.87
CA LEU A 190 28.25 22.37 16.15
C LEU A 190 27.28 21.37 16.81
N TYR A 191 27.61 20.94 18.03
CA TYR A 191 26.73 20.14 18.87
C TYR A 191 25.96 21.06 19.81
N ALA A 192 24.65 21.16 19.61
CA ALA A 192 23.74 21.82 20.54
C ALA A 192 22.61 20.84 20.89
N GLY A 193 22.87 19.94 21.85
CA GLY A 193 21.95 18.88 22.23
C GLY A 193 21.71 17.87 21.11
N ASP A 194 20.44 17.65 20.76
CA ASP A 194 19.96 16.63 19.81
C ASP A 194 20.07 17.02 18.32
N ILE A 195 20.66 18.17 18.01
CA ILE A 195 20.78 18.70 16.65
C ILE A 195 22.26 18.77 16.25
N LEU A 196 22.58 18.14 15.11
CA LEU A 196 23.90 18.22 14.48
C LEU A 196 23.84 19.21 13.31
N LEU A 197 24.55 20.32 13.45
CA LEU A 197 24.75 21.29 12.37
C LEU A 197 26.12 21.05 11.75
N VAL A 198 26.17 20.63 10.48
CA VAL A 198 27.44 20.38 9.77
C VAL A 198 27.67 21.47 8.73
N ASN A 199 28.77 22.22 8.88
CA ASN A 199 29.24 23.14 7.85
C ASN A 199 30.18 22.39 6.89
N THR A 200 29.77 22.26 5.63
CA THR A 200 30.61 21.65 4.60
C THR A 200 31.30 22.71 3.77
N LYS A 201 32.55 22.45 3.35
CA LYS A 201 33.34 23.37 2.50
C LYS A 201 32.49 23.79 1.28
N GLY A 202 32.13 25.07 1.23
CA GLY A 202 31.30 25.64 0.15
C GLY A 202 30.11 26.50 0.60
N GLY A 203 29.93 26.77 1.90
CA GLY A 203 28.91 27.70 2.38
C GLY A 203 27.48 27.14 2.38
N LYS A 204 27.34 25.80 2.38
CA LYS A 204 26.05 25.12 2.58
C LYS A 204 26.02 24.51 3.98
N CYS A 205 25.12 25.01 4.82
CA CYS A 205 24.77 24.40 6.10
C CYS A 205 23.75 23.29 5.84
N ASN A 206 24.05 22.06 6.26
CA ASN A 206 23.09 20.96 6.26
C ASN A 206 22.70 20.68 7.72
N ILE A 207 21.40 20.67 7.99
CA ILE A 207 20.83 20.34 9.30
C ILE A 207 20.45 18.87 9.29
N ALA A 208 21.10 18.06 10.13
CA ALA A 208 20.75 16.68 10.34
C ALA A 208 20.17 16.52 11.76
N ILE A 209 18.89 16.15 11.84
CA ILE A 209 18.26 15.75 13.10
C ILE A 209 18.44 14.23 13.22
N GLN A 210 19.03 13.74 14.31
CA GLN A 210 19.29 12.30 14.43
C GLN A 210 17.99 11.48 14.58
N PRO A 211 17.89 10.30 13.93
CA PRO A 211 16.67 9.48 13.92
C PRO A 211 16.18 9.01 15.30
N HIS A 212 17.06 8.79 16.28
CA HIS A 212 16.67 8.24 17.59
C HIS A 212 15.84 9.20 18.47
N VAL A 213 15.74 10.48 18.09
CA VAL A 213 14.85 11.45 18.74
C VAL A 213 13.39 11.23 18.33
N ILE A 214 13.15 10.65 17.15
CA ILE A 214 11.80 10.28 16.70
C ILE A 214 11.26 9.12 17.54
N ASP A 215 12.11 8.14 17.91
CA ASP A 215 11.72 6.99 18.74
C ASP A 215 11.39 7.36 20.20
N MET A 216 11.95 8.48 20.69
CA MET A 216 11.71 8.94 22.05
C MET A 216 10.34 9.63 22.24
N LEU A 217 9.68 10.04 21.14
CA LEU A 217 8.33 10.60 21.17
C LEU A 217 7.23 9.53 21.24
N TYR A 218 7.54 8.25 20.98
CA TYR A 218 6.57 7.16 20.96
C TYR A 218 6.68 6.17 22.14
N SER A 219 7.65 6.33 23.04
CA SER A 219 7.96 5.30 24.07
C SER A 219 7.60 5.66 25.52
N LYS A 220 6.83 6.73 25.78
CA LYS A 220 6.33 7.01 27.14
C LYS A 220 4.83 6.74 27.26
N GLN A 221 4.45 5.46 27.37
CA GLN A 221 3.31 5.11 28.21
C GLN A 221 3.78 5.15 29.68
N PRO A 222 3.06 5.83 30.59
CA PRO A 222 3.38 5.75 32.00
C PRO A 222 2.93 4.38 32.51
N HIS A 223 3.89 3.53 32.89
CA HIS A 223 3.60 2.49 33.87
C HIS A 223 3.60 3.15 35.24
N ASP A 224 2.41 3.28 35.82
CA ASP A 224 2.22 3.64 37.22
C ASP A 224 2.87 2.59 38.13
N ASN A 225 3.66 3.07 39.08
CA ASN A 225 3.91 2.47 40.39
C ASN A 225 3.96 3.61 41.41
#